data_AF-A0A973EYM4-F1
#
_entry.id   AF-A0A973EYM4-F1
#
_cell.length_a   1.000
_cell.length_b   1.000
_cell.length_c   1.000
_cell.angle_alpha   90.00
_cell.angle_beta   90.00
_cell.angle_gamma   90.00
#
_symmetry.space_group_name_H-M   'P 1'
#
loop_
_entity.id
_entity.type
_entity.pdbx_description
1 polymer ?
#
loop_
_entity_poly.entity_id
_entity_poly.type
_entity_poly.pdbx_seq_one_letter_code
_entity_poly.pdbx_strand_id
1 'polypeptide(L)'
;FILLWVLLVGYGLFVNPVKIKNVILAIFRLPFLNKWKDQAEKAGDDIVESSRELKRQSWIFWLKAFIATFLSWTSRYWVVNALLVAFFTIDKHFLIFARQLVTWIMMIISPTPGGSGFAELILGRYISDALPVDLVHAGSIALAIAIIWRLISYYPYLIIGASIVPGWIQKKFVRPLRKNK
;
A
#
# COMPACT_ATOMS: atom_id res chain seq x y z
N PHE A 1 -8.36 8.36 13.52
CA PHE A 1 -8.85 8.50 12.14
C PHE A 1 -8.74 7.19 11.34
N ILE A 2 -7.54 6.67 11.08
CA ILE A 2 -7.32 5.46 10.26
C ILE A 2 -8.07 4.22 10.81
N LEU A 3 -8.00 3.99 12.13
CA LEU A 3 -8.69 2.84 12.74
C LEU A 3 -10.22 2.92 12.59
N LEU A 4 -10.78 4.12 12.77
CA LEU A 4 -12.22 4.35 12.58
C LEU A 4 -12.64 4.16 11.12
N TRP A 5 -11.80 4.60 10.17
CA TRP A 5 -12.00 4.35 8.74
C TRP A 5 -11.97 2.84 8.42
N VAL A 6 -10.98 2.10 8.91
CA VAL A 6 -10.86 0.65 8.71
C VAL A 6 -12.06 -0.09 9.32
N LEU A 7 -12.49 0.29 10.51
CA LEU A 7 -13.69 -0.27 11.14
C LEU A 7 -14.96 0.05 10.36
N LEU A 8 -15.10 1.28 9.86
CA LEU A 8 -16.26 1.69 9.05
C LEU A 8 -16.32 0.90 7.74
N VAL A 9 -15.21 0.82 7.00
CA VAL A 9 -15.12 0.06 5.75
C VAL A 9 -15.32 -1.43 6.00
N GLY A 10 -14.65 -1.98 7.01
CA GLY A 10 -14.80 -3.37 7.41
C GLY A 10 -16.25 -3.70 7.79
N TYR A 11 -16.87 -2.88 8.63
CA TYR A 11 -18.29 -3.04 8.99
C TYR A 11 -19.21 -2.96 7.77
N GLY A 12 -19.00 -1.96 6.90
CA GLY A 12 -19.79 -1.83 5.68
C GLY A 12 -19.68 -3.05 4.76
N LEU A 13 -18.47 -3.57 4.59
CA LEU A 13 -18.20 -4.70 3.69
C LEU A 13 -18.69 -6.02 4.29
N PHE A 14 -18.47 -6.26 5.58
CA PHE A 14 -18.78 -7.53 6.25
C PHE A 14 -20.14 -7.57 6.94
N VAL A 15 -20.84 -6.47 7.16
CA VAL A 15 -22.20 -6.52 7.75
C VAL A 15 -23.26 -6.33 6.67
N ASN A 16 -23.16 -5.29 5.85
CA ASN A 16 -24.17 -5.02 4.83
C ASN A 16 -23.56 -4.53 3.51
N PRO A 17 -22.98 -5.42 2.69
CA PRO A 17 -22.37 -5.06 1.42
C PRO A 17 -23.40 -4.48 0.42
N VAL A 18 -24.69 -4.78 0.59
CA VAL A 18 -25.78 -4.20 -0.23
C VAL A 18 -25.89 -2.69 0.01
N LYS A 19 -25.68 -2.22 1.24
CA LYS A 19 -25.62 -0.77 1.52
C LYS A 19 -24.45 -0.11 0.79
N ILE A 20 -23.29 -0.76 0.72
CA ILE A 20 -22.15 -0.25 -0.06
C ILE A 20 -22.51 -0.17 -1.54
N LYS A 21 -23.09 -1.22 -2.13
CA LYS A 21 -23.57 -1.19 -3.52
C LYS A 21 -24.53 -0.01 -3.74
N ASN A 22 -25.48 0.19 -2.84
CA ASN A 22 -26.46 1.28 -2.97
C ASN A 22 -25.84 2.67 -2.87
N VAL A 23 -24.84 2.86 -2.00
CA VAL A 23 -24.08 4.13 -1.91
C VAL A 23 -23.30 4.38 -3.20
N ILE A 24 -22.61 3.37 -3.74
CA ILE A 24 -21.90 3.46 -5.02
C ILE A 24 -22.91 3.85 -6.12
N LEU A 25 -24.02 3.13 -6.24
CA LEU A 25 -25.05 3.42 -7.24
C LEU A 25 -25.66 4.82 -7.07
N ALA A 26 -25.83 5.30 -5.84
CA ALA A 26 -26.32 6.66 -5.59
C ALA A 26 -25.35 7.73 -6.13
N ILE A 27 -24.05 7.53 -5.97
CA ILE A 27 -23.03 8.42 -6.53
C ILE A 27 -23.07 8.37 -8.08
N PHE A 28 -23.17 7.17 -8.66
CA PHE A 28 -23.21 6.99 -10.12
C PHE A 28 -24.54 7.40 -10.77
N ARG A 29 -25.56 7.79 -10.01
CA ARG A 29 -26.80 8.40 -10.53
C ARG A 29 -26.63 9.88 -10.90
N LEU A 30 -25.52 10.53 -10.52
CA LEU A 30 -25.24 11.91 -10.90
C LEU A 30 -25.12 12.04 -12.43
N PRO A 31 -25.60 13.15 -13.04
CA PRO A 31 -25.72 13.29 -14.49
C PRO A 31 -24.39 13.11 -15.24
N PHE A 32 -23.27 13.50 -14.62
CA PHE A 32 -21.93 13.32 -15.20
C PHE A 32 -21.41 11.87 -15.13
N LEU A 33 -21.88 11.09 -14.15
CA LEU A 33 -21.40 9.73 -13.88
C LEU A 33 -22.34 8.64 -14.45
N ASN A 34 -23.55 9.01 -14.86
CA ASN A 34 -24.59 8.08 -15.31
C ASN A 34 -24.16 7.19 -16.49
N LYS A 35 -23.24 7.67 -17.35
CA LYS A 35 -22.68 6.88 -18.46
C LYS A 35 -21.88 5.64 -18.02
N TRP A 36 -21.46 5.56 -16.76
CA TRP A 36 -20.76 4.41 -16.18
C TRP A 36 -21.62 3.60 -15.20
N LYS A 37 -22.93 3.91 -15.10
CA LYS A 37 -23.84 3.28 -14.15
C LYS A 37 -23.87 1.75 -14.29
N ASP A 38 -23.92 1.21 -15.50
CA ASP A 38 -23.95 -0.24 -15.74
C ASP A 38 -22.65 -0.93 -15.27
N GLN A 39 -21.50 -0.25 -15.39
CA GLN A 39 -20.22 -0.76 -14.89
C GLN A 39 -20.16 -0.69 -13.35
N ALA A 40 -20.67 0.39 -12.77
CA ALA A 40 -20.77 0.55 -11.32
C ALA A 40 -21.74 -0.45 -10.68
N GLU A 41 -22.81 -0.82 -11.38
CA GLU A 41 -23.74 -1.86 -10.94
C GLU A 41 -23.06 -3.23 -10.88
N LYS A 42 -22.36 -3.62 -11.95
CA LYS A 42 -21.57 -4.87 -11.98
C LYS A 42 -20.51 -4.90 -10.87
N ALA A 43 -19.73 -3.83 -10.73
CA ALA A 43 -18.73 -3.73 -9.66
C ALA A 43 -19.37 -3.82 -8.27
N GLY A 44 -20.55 -3.23 -8.08
CA GLY A 44 -21.32 -3.34 -6.85
C GLY A 44 -21.80 -4.77 -6.56
N ASP A 45 -22.25 -5.50 -7.58
CA ASP A 45 -22.62 -6.92 -7.47
C ASP A 45 -21.40 -7.79 -7.14
N ASP A 46 -20.27 -7.58 -7.82
CA ASP A 46 -19.01 -8.28 -7.55
C ASP A 46 -18.55 -8.06 -6.10
N ILE A 47 -18.72 -6.85 -5.55
CA ILE A 47 -18.43 -6.54 -4.13
C ILE A 47 -19.33 -7.34 -3.19
N VAL A 48 -20.64 -7.42 -3.49
CA VAL A 48 -21.61 -8.16 -2.67
C VAL A 48 -21.32 -9.66 -2.70
N GLU A 49 -21.01 -10.20 -3.88
CA GLU A 49 -20.64 -11.60 -4.07
C GLU A 49 -19.34 -11.94 -3.33
N SER A 50 -18.28 -11.15 -3.55
CA SER A 50 -16.98 -11.31 -2.88
C SER A 50 -17.13 -11.23 -1.35
N SER A 51 -17.96 -10.32 -0.84
CA SER A 51 -18.23 -10.23 0.60
C SER A 51 -18.92 -11.49 1.14
N ARG A 52 -19.90 -12.04 0.41
CA ARG A 52 -20.57 -13.29 0.79
C ARG A 52 -19.59 -14.46 0.80
N GLU A 53 -18.69 -14.51 -0.17
CA GLU A 53 -17.64 -15.53 -0.22
C GLU A 53 -16.65 -15.40 0.94
N LEU A 54 -16.15 -14.18 1.20
CA LEU A 54 -15.22 -13.91 2.31
C LEU A 54 -15.83 -14.26 3.68
N LYS A 55 -17.13 -14.01 3.89
CA LYS A 55 -17.83 -14.41 5.12
C LYS A 55 -17.90 -15.92 5.33
N ARG A 56 -17.84 -16.71 4.26
CA ARG A 56 -17.86 -18.18 4.30
C ARG A 56 -16.47 -18.79 4.48
N GLN A 57 -15.42 -17.98 4.46
CA GLN A 57 -14.05 -18.46 4.65
C GLN A 57 -13.82 -18.94 6.09
N SER A 58 -13.01 -19.98 6.23
CA SER A 58 -12.68 -20.58 7.53
C SER A 58 -11.84 -19.65 8.41
N TRP A 59 -11.87 -19.86 9.72
CA TRP A 59 -10.99 -19.15 10.66
C TRP A 59 -9.49 -19.27 10.30
N ILE A 60 -9.08 -20.42 9.76
CA ILE A 60 -7.69 -20.67 9.32
C ILE A 60 -7.31 -19.73 8.17
N PHE A 61 -8.24 -19.46 7.24
CA PHE A 61 -8.00 -18.49 6.17
C PHE A 61 -7.73 -17.10 6.74
N TRP A 62 -8.55 -16.65 7.70
CA TRP A 62 -8.37 -15.35 8.35
C TRP A 62 -7.07 -15.26 9.13
N LEU A 63 -6.69 -16.32 9.85
CA LEU A 63 -5.41 -16.38 10.55
C LEU A 63 -4.22 -16.29 9.58
N LYS A 64 -4.26 -17.04 8.47
CA LYS A 64 -3.23 -16.98 7.42
C LYS A 64 -3.14 -15.58 6.81
N ALA A 65 -4.27 -14.96 6.49
CA ALA A 65 -4.32 -13.61 5.93
C ALA A 65 -3.74 -12.58 6.93
N PHE A 66 -4.11 -12.68 8.21
CA PHE A 66 -3.59 -11.82 9.27
C PHE A 66 -2.08 -11.96 9.43
N ILE A 67 -1.58 -13.19 9.55
CA ILE A 67 -0.15 -13.49 9.70
C ILE A 67 0.63 -13.03 8.47
N ALA A 68 0.16 -13.34 7.26
CA ALA A 68 0.79 -12.90 6.02
C ALA A 68 0.88 -11.37 5.94
N THR A 69 -0.20 -10.68 6.30
CA THR A 69 -0.23 -9.21 6.35
C THR A 69 0.75 -8.69 7.39
N PHE A 70 0.70 -9.19 8.62
CA PHE A 70 1.56 -8.77 9.71
C PHE A 70 3.05 -8.98 9.39
N LEU A 71 3.44 -10.15 8.87
CA LEU A 71 4.81 -10.42 8.45
C LEU A 71 5.23 -9.56 7.26
N SER A 72 4.35 -9.35 6.28
CA SER A 72 4.65 -8.48 5.12
C SER A 72 4.94 -7.04 5.56
N TRP A 73 4.10 -6.47 6.42
CA TRP A 73 4.30 -5.12 6.96
C TRP A 73 5.55 -5.05 7.86
N THR A 74 5.72 -6.04 8.74
CA THR A 74 6.90 -6.11 9.61
C THR A 74 8.18 -6.15 8.77
N SER A 75 8.28 -7.06 7.81
CA SER A 75 9.41 -7.16 6.87
C SER A 75 9.69 -5.83 6.18
N ARG A 76 8.64 -5.18 5.64
CA ARG A 76 8.75 -3.88 4.97
C ARG A 76 9.38 -2.80 5.86
N TYR A 77 9.00 -2.72 7.14
CA TYR A 77 9.52 -1.72 8.06
C TYR A 77 10.92 -2.06 8.61
N TRP A 78 11.28 -3.35 8.67
CA TRP A 78 12.62 -3.78 9.08
C TRP A 78 13.69 -3.54 8.02
N VAL A 79 13.34 -3.31 6.74
CA VAL A 79 14.31 -3.03 5.67
C VAL A 79 15.29 -1.90 6.05
N VAL A 80 14.79 -0.80 6.63
CA VAL A 80 15.68 0.32 7.02
C VAL A 80 16.59 -0.06 8.18
N ASN A 81 16.09 -0.83 9.16
CA ASN A 81 16.96 -1.29 10.25
C ASN A 81 18.06 -2.22 9.71
N ALA A 82 17.72 -3.16 8.83
CA ALA A 82 18.70 -4.05 8.21
C ALA A 82 19.75 -3.28 7.39
N LEU A 83 19.30 -2.26 6.65
CA LEU A 83 20.18 -1.38 5.88
C LEU A 83 21.13 -0.60 6.80
N LEU A 84 20.65 -0.07 7.93
CA LEU A 84 21.49 0.65 8.89
C LEU A 84 22.50 -0.28 9.58
N VAL A 85 22.07 -1.48 10.00
CA VAL A 85 22.94 -2.48 10.63
C VAL A 85 24.04 -2.98 9.68
N ALA A 86 23.81 -2.94 8.36
CA ALA A 86 24.83 -3.31 7.38
C ALA A 86 26.03 -2.36 7.35
N PHE A 87 25.87 -1.10 7.79
CA PHE A 87 26.91 -0.08 7.74
C PHE A 87 27.29 0.50 9.11
N PHE A 88 26.44 0.36 10.13
CA PHE A 88 26.62 0.97 11.45
C PHE A 88 26.23 0.01 12.57
N THR A 89 26.87 0.17 13.73
CA THR A 89 26.44 -0.46 14.98
C THR A 89 25.24 0.30 15.54
N ILE A 90 24.13 -0.40 15.74
CA ILE A 90 22.85 0.18 16.16
C ILE A 90 22.35 -0.55 17.40
N ASP A 91 22.10 0.18 18.49
CA ASP A 91 21.55 -0.41 19.71
C ASP A 91 20.01 -0.31 19.77
N LYS A 92 19.43 0.73 19.16
CA LYS A 92 18.01 1.09 19.31
C LYS A 92 17.14 0.58 18.14
N HIS A 93 17.14 -0.72 17.89
CA HIS A 93 16.40 -1.32 16.76
C HIS A 93 14.89 -1.02 16.78
N PHE A 94 14.23 -1.16 17.93
CA PHE A 94 12.79 -0.89 18.04
C PHE A 94 12.43 0.58 17.82
N LEU A 95 13.34 1.51 18.17
CA LEU A 95 13.13 2.93 17.91
C LEU A 95 13.14 3.24 16.41
N ILE A 96 14.04 2.60 15.66
CA ILE A 96 14.09 2.72 14.20
C ILE A 96 12.81 2.14 13.60
N PHE A 97 12.36 0.97 14.07
CA PHE A 97 11.10 0.38 13.63
C PHE A 97 9.91 1.32 13.86
N ALA A 98 9.79 1.91 15.06
CA ALA A 98 8.74 2.87 15.38
C ALA A 98 8.82 4.14 14.50
N ARG A 99 10.03 4.65 14.24
CA ARG A 99 10.27 5.77 13.33
C ARG A 99 9.83 5.44 11.91
N GLN A 100 10.03 4.21 11.43
CA GLN A 100 9.56 3.77 10.12
C GLN A 100 8.03 3.76 10.01
N LEU A 101 7.31 3.40 11.07
CA LEU A 101 5.85 3.52 11.11
C LEU A 101 5.42 4.98 10.96
N VAL A 102 6.07 5.90 11.68
CA VAL A 102 5.78 7.34 11.59
C VAL A 102 6.08 7.87 10.19
N THR A 103 7.24 7.55 9.61
CA THR A 103 7.59 7.95 8.23
C THR A 103 6.54 7.46 7.24
N TRP A 104 6.05 6.23 7.38
CA TRP A 104 5.01 5.71 6.49
C TRP A 104 3.67 6.45 6.62
N ILE A 105 3.23 6.74 7.85
CA ILE A 105 2.03 7.55 8.08
C ILE A 105 2.20 8.94 7.47
N MET A 106 3.36 9.56 7.67
CA MET A 106 3.67 10.88 7.11
C MET A 106 3.67 10.88 5.57
N MET A 107 4.15 9.82 4.93
CA MET A 107 4.10 9.70 3.46
C MET A 107 2.66 9.63 2.93
N ILE A 108 1.71 9.06 3.68
CA ILE A 108 0.28 9.04 3.27
C ILE A 108 -0.33 10.44 3.33
N ILE A 109 0.08 11.24 4.33
CA ILE A 109 -0.46 12.59 4.55
C ILE A 109 0.21 13.61 3.62
N SER A 110 1.46 13.35 3.21
CA SER A 110 2.24 14.26 2.38
C SER A 110 1.58 14.46 1.00
N PRO A 111 1.39 15.72 0.54
CA PRO A 111 0.83 16.01 -0.77
C PRO A 111 1.81 15.72 -1.93
N THR A 112 3.07 15.39 -1.62
CA THR A 112 4.08 15.08 -2.64
C THR A 112 3.87 13.68 -3.22
N PRO A 113 3.85 13.50 -4.56
CA PRO A 113 3.73 12.18 -5.18
C PRO A 113 4.83 11.23 -4.67
N GLY A 114 4.42 10.12 -4.04
CA GLY A 114 5.36 9.15 -3.47
C GLY A 114 6.09 9.59 -2.20
N GLY A 115 5.72 10.73 -1.59
CA GLY A 115 6.26 11.20 -0.31
C GLY A 115 7.75 11.56 -0.34
N SER A 116 8.34 11.79 -1.52
CA SER A 116 9.79 11.71 -1.71
C SER A 116 10.58 12.77 -0.93
N GLY A 117 10.23 14.05 -1.08
CA GLY A 117 10.92 15.13 -0.37
C GLY A 117 10.70 15.10 1.15
N PHE A 118 9.55 14.62 1.62
CA PHE A 118 9.25 14.54 3.05
C PHE A 118 9.94 13.35 3.72
N ALA A 119 10.02 12.21 3.01
CA ALA A 119 10.73 11.02 3.47
C ALA A 119 12.24 11.26 3.59
N GLU A 120 12.85 11.98 2.67
CA GLU A 120 14.28 12.33 2.74
C GLU A 120 14.59 13.26 3.92
N LEU A 121 13.75 14.26 4.15
CA LEU A 121 13.93 15.20 5.26
C LEU A 121 13.78 14.52 6.62
N ILE A 122 12.79 13.64 6.77
CA ILE A 122 12.57 12.86 8.01
C ILE A 122 13.68 11.84 8.23
N LEU A 123 14.08 11.12 7.18
CA LEU A 123 15.15 10.13 7.29
C LEU A 123 16.48 10.81 7.62
N GLY A 124 16.76 11.99 7.04
CA GLY A 124 17.85 12.87 7.40
C GLY A 124 17.91 13.18 8.89
N ARG A 125 16.79 13.65 9.46
CA ARG A 125 16.67 13.96 10.88
C ARG A 125 16.82 12.73 11.77
N TYR A 126 16.26 11.59 11.37
CA TYR A 126 16.33 10.37 12.16
C TYR A 126 17.72 9.73 12.16
N ILE A 127 18.44 9.83 11.05
CA ILE A 127 19.81 9.31 10.91
C ILE A 127 20.78 10.23 11.66
N SER A 128 20.63 11.56 11.60
CA SER A 128 21.44 12.49 12.40
C SER A 128 21.25 12.31 13.90
N ASP A 129 20.04 11.93 14.34
CA ASP A 129 19.75 11.68 15.76
C ASP A 129 20.17 10.27 16.23
N ALA A 130 20.32 9.31 15.32
CA ALA A 130 20.57 7.90 15.65
C ALA A 130 22.03 7.48 15.47
N LEU A 131 22.80 8.19 14.64
CA LEU A 131 24.20 7.86 14.36
C LEU A 131 25.15 8.89 14.97
N PRO A 132 26.28 8.49 15.57
CA PRO A 132 27.35 9.38 15.99
C PRO A 132 28.17 9.82 14.77
N VAL A 133 27.57 10.59 13.86
CA VAL A 133 28.20 11.06 12.63
C VAL A 133 28.18 12.58 12.62
N ASP A 134 29.30 13.19 12.22
CA ASP A 134 29.42 14.64 12.09
C ASP A 134 28.28 15.21 11.23
N LEU A 135 27.64 16.28 11.72
CA LEU A 135 26.47 16.93 11.10
C LEU A 135 26.69 17.31 9.62
N VAL A 136 27.95 17.50 9.22
CA VAL A 136 28.37 17.82 7.85
C VAL A 136 28.16 16.64 6.88
N HIS A 137 28.33 15.40 7.34
CA HIS A 137 28.21 14.19 6.51
C HIS A 137 26.89 13.42 6.74
N ALA A 138 26.18 13.72 7.84
CA ALA A 138 24.93 13.06 8.18
C ALA A 138 23.85 13.20 7.08
N GLY A 139 23.77 14.38 6.44
CA GLY A 139 22.79 14.64 5.38
C GLY A 139 23.03 13.82 4.11
N SER A 140 24.28 13.71 3.65
CA SER A 140 24.63 12.94 2.45
C SER A 140 24.50 11.43 2.67
N ILE A 141 24.87 10.94 3.86
CA ILE A 141 24.68 9.53 4.24
C ILE A 141 23.19 9.19 4.32
N ALA A 142 22.38 10.06 4.91
CA ALA A 142 20.94 9.85 4.99
C ALA A 142 20.27 9.83 3.60
N LEU A 143 20.70 10.71 2.69
CA LEU A 143 20.24 10.71 1.30
C LEU A 143 20.60 9.38 0.60
N ALA A 144 21.85 8.92 0.74
CA ALA A 144 22.30 7.66 0.15
C ALA A 144 21.48 6.46 0.66
N ILE A 145 21.25 6.40 1.98
CA ILE A 145 20.42 5.36 2.62
C ILE A 145 18.97 5.46 2.13
N ALA A 146 18.41 6.67 1.97
CA ALA A 146 17.06 6.87 1.45
C ALA A 146 16.92 6.33 0.01
N ILE A 147 17.91 6.58 -0.84
CA ILE A 147 17.92 6.10 -2.23
C ILE A 147 17.98 4.57 -2.27
N ILE A 148 18.89 3.95 -1.50
CA ILE A 148 19.01 2.50 -1.42
C ILE A 148 17.71 1.88 -0.87
N TRP A 149 17.13 2.50 0.15
CA TRP A 149 15.85 2.06 0.71
C TRP A 149 14.73 2.07 -0.34
N ARG A 150 14.65 3.10 -1.21
CA ARG A 150 13.68 3.14 -2.32
C ARG A 150 13.97 2.10 -3.40
N LEU A 151 15.24 1.89 -3.73
CA LEU A 151 15.66 0.85 -4.68
C LEU A 151 15.22 -0.54 -4.24
N ILE A 152 15.21 -0.82 -2.94
CA ILE A 152 14.77 -2.10 -2.40
C ILE A 152 13.24 -2.14 -2.16
N SER A 153 12.65 -1.06 -1.64
CA SER A 153 11.28 -1.10 -1.11
C SER A 153 10.19 -0.63 -2.07
N TYR A 154 10.57 0.04 -3.17
CA TYR A 154 9.63 0.69 -4.10
C TYR A 154 9.81 0.23 -5.54
N TYR A 155 11.03 0.32 -6.09
CA TYR A 155 11.25 -0.01 -7.50
C TYR A 155 11.00 -1.48 -7.91
N PRO A 156 11.23 -2.51 -7.07
CA PRO A 156 10.92 -3.88 -7.46
C PRO A 156 9.43 -4.06 -7.75
N TYR A 157 8.56 -3.42 -6.98
CA TYR A 157 7.11 -3.45 -7.21
C TYR A 157 6.73 -2.78 -8.54
N LEU A 158 7.39 -1.67 -8.90
CA LEU A 158 7.16 -1.01 -10.19
C LEU A 158 7.62 -1.87 -11.37
N ILE A 159 8.80 -2.50 -11.27
CA ILE A 159 9.32 -3.38 -12.32
C ILE A 159 8.39 -4.58 -12.52
N ILE A 160 8.02 -5.26 -11.43
CA ILE A 160 7.10 -6.39 -11.47
C ILE A 160 5.75 -5.97 -12.05
N GLY A 161 5.21 -4.83 -11.61
CA GLY A 161 3.95 -4.28 -12.14
C GLY A 161 4.04 -3.99 -13.64
N ALA A 162 5.10 -3.32 -14.09
CA ALA A 162 5.31 -2.99 -15.50
C ALA A 162 5.45 -4.25 -16.38
N SER A 163 6.01 -5.35 -15.85
CA SER A 163 6.11 -6.61 -16.58
C SER A 163 4.79 -7.41 -16.62
N ILE A 164 4.04 -7.44 -15.52
CA ILE A 164 2.82 -8.28 -15.42
C ILE A 164 1.61 -7.62 -16.08
N VAL A 165 1.44 -6.31 -15.91
CA VAL A 165 0.24 -5.58 -16.34
C VAL A 165 -0.03 -5.72 -17.85
N PRO A 166 0.95 -5.59 -18.77
CA PRO A 166 0.71 -5.74 -20.21
C PRO A 166 0.16 -7.12 -20.57
N GLY A 167 0.75 -8.18 -20.00
CA GLY A 167 0.32 -9.56 -20.25
C GLY A 167 -1.08 -9.86 -19.69
N TRP A 168 -1.43 -9.26 -18.56
CA TRP A 168 -2.77 -9.38 -17.99
C TRP A 168 -3.83 -8.62 -18.81
N ILE A 169 -3.52 -7.40 -19.26
CA ILE A 169 -4.41 -6.58 -20.10
C ILE A 169 -4.73 -7.30 -21.42
N GLN A 170 -3.70 -7.85 -22.09
CA GLN A 170 -3.90 -8.58 -23.34
C GLN A 170 -4.84 -9.78 -23.17
N LYS A 171 -4.75 -10.52 -22.04
CA LYS A 171 -5.59 -11.69 -21.80
C LYS A 171 -7.04 -11.36 -21.46
N LYS A 172 -7.31 -10.23 -20.79
CA LYS A 172 -8.64 -9.92 -20.24
C LYS A 172 -9.43 -8.88 -21.04
N PHE A 173 -8.77 -7.94 -21.72
CA PHE A 173 -9.44 -6.83 -22.41
C PHE A 173 -9.33 -6.88 -23.92
N VAL A 174 -8.25 -7.47 -24.47
CA VAL A 174 -8.09 -7.60 -25.93
C VAL A 174 -8.82 -8.86 -26.39
N ARG A 175 -10.03 -8.71 -26.92
CA ARG A 175 -10.73 -9.82 -27.60
C ARG A 175 -9.93 -10.24 -28.84
N PRO A 176 -9.72 -11.54 -29.12
CA PRO A 176 -9.15 -11.96 -30.39
C PRO A 176 -10.06 -11.48 -31.53
N LEU A 177 -9.49 -10.81 -32.53
CA LEU A 177 -10.20 -10.51 -33.76
C LEU A 177 -10.65 -11.84 -34.37
N ARG A 178 -11.96 -12.08 -34.41
CA ARG A 178 -12.57 -13.23 -35.07
C ARG A 178 -12.18 -13.17 -36.55
N LYS A 179 -11.18 -13.95 -36.96
CA LYS A 179 -10.91 -14.22 -38.37
C LYS A 179 -12.10 -15.02 -38.92
N ASN A 180 -13.05 -14.33 -39.54
CA ASN A 180 -13.98 -14.97 -40.44
C ASN A 180 -13.15 -15.49 -41.63
N LYS A 181 -13.09 -16.81 -41.78
CA LYS A 181 -12.78 -17.47 -43.05
C LYS A 181 -14.10 -17.67 -43.79
#